data_AF-A0A6G2VDD1-F1
#
_entry.id   AF-A0A6G2VDD1-F1
#
_cell.length_a   1.000
_cell.length_b   1.000
_cell.length_c   1.000
_cell.angle_alpha   90.00
_cell.angle_beta   90.00
_cell.angle_gamma   90.00
#
_symmetry.space_group_name_H-M   'P 1'
#
loop_
_entity.id
_entity.type
_entity.pdbx_description
1 polymer ?
#
loop_
_entity_poly.entity_id
_entity_poly.type
_entity_poly.pdbx_seq_one_letter_code
_entity_poly.pdbx_strand_id
1 'polypeptide(L)'
;MGALMNERHTAPSTAQAPPLVRIHLFGGFRVTRDGGPALAERWPRQTAQSLVKLLAVVPGHRLHREQVIDVCWPDADPQAAQGSLRVALHAARRALEPELASRATSSYLVSEGGLLSLDPACVRIDADRAEEQARAALAAGDVDVLREALERFSGELLPEDRYADWAEGRRSQLADLKERLLLALGDAHLRAGEPQEAVALAERLLDGNPAEELAHRLLIDAYTRLGLRRRAVRQYHVCRAALDGELGVRPGPETERLHRAALAAEPA
;
A
#
# COMPACT_ATOMS: atom_id res chain seq x y z
N MET A 1 -67.96 16.89 -16.18
CA MET A 1 -67.47 15.54 -15.84
C MET A 1 -65.97 15.64 -15.65
N GLY A 2 -65.56 15.95 -14.41
CA GLY A 2 -64.23 16.41 -14.04
C GLY A 2 -63.15 15.32 -14.04
N ALA A 3 -61.92 15.80 -14.20
CA ALA A 3 -60.70 15.07 -14.50
C ALA A 3 -60.12 14.27 -13.31
N LEU A 4 -59.34 13.25 -13.70
CA LEU A 4 -58.07 12.77 -13.11
C LEU A 4 -57.66 13.32 -11.74
N MET A 5 -57.33 12.43 -10.82
CA MET A 5 -56.07 12.55 -10.06
C MET A 5 -55.67 11.21 -9.44
N ASN A 6 -54.61 10.63 -10.03
CA ASN A 6 -53.81 9.55 -9.45
C ASN A 6 -53.31 9.96 -8.07
N GLU A 7 -53.64 9.15 -7.07
CA GLU A 7 -52.93 9.11 -5.80
C GLU A 7 -51.51 8.60 -6.03
N ARG A 8 -50.55 9.53 -6.13
CA ARG A 8 -49.13 9.18 -5.97
C ARG A 8 -48.84 9.13 -4.48
N HIS A 9 -48.78 7.90 -3.97
CA HIS A 9 -48.07 7.54 -2.77
C HIS A 9 -46.60 8.00 -2.88
N THR A 10 -46.25 9.14 -2.28
CA THR A 10 -44.86 9.45 -1.93
C THR A 10 -44.56 8.76 -0.61
N ALA A 11 -43.96 7.57 -0.68
CA ALA A 11 -43.29 6.98 0.46
C ALA A 11 -42.04 7.81 0.81
N PRO A 12 -41.71 7.98 2.10
CA PRO A 12 -40.49 8.66 2.52
C PRO A 12 -39.26 7.85 2.10
N SER A 13 -38.33 8.48 1.38
CA SER A 13 -37.02 7.93 1.03
C SER A 13 -36.28 7.59 2.33
N THR A 14 -36.15 6.31 2.64
CA THR A 14 -35.22 5.83 3.66
C THR A 14 -33.83 6.32 3.26
N ALA A 15 -33.15 7.03 4.16
CA ALA A 15 -31.77 7.46 3.95
C ALA A 15 -30.88 6.22 3.93
N GLN A 16 -30.78 5.59 2.76
CA GLN A 16 -29.93 4.44 2.53
C GLN A 16 -28.48 4.89 2.65
N ALA A 17 -27.68 4.15 3.43
CA ALA A 17 -26.26 4.44 3.57
C ALA A 17 -25.60 4.53 2.18
N PRO A 18 -24.66 5.48 1.98
CA PRO A 18 -24.00 5.66 0.69
C PRO A 18 -23.29 4.35 0.29
N PRO A 19 -23.32 3.95 -1.00
CA PRO A 19 -22.59 2.78 -1.48
C PRO A 19 -21.09 2.87 -1.16
N LEU A 20 -20.43 1.74 -0.95
CA LEU A 20 -19.00 1.73 -0.61
C LEU A 20 -18.14 2.13 -1.82
N VAL A 21 -17.21 3.07 -1.63
CA VAL A 21 -16.20 3.43 -2.63
C VAL A 21 -14.89 2.73 -2.31
N ARG A 22 -14.25 2.17 -3.34
CA ARG A 22 -12.92 1.57 -3.26
C ARG A 22 -11.95 2.38 -4.12
N ILE A 23 -10.89 2.85 -3.50
CA ILE A 23 -9.77 3.49 -4.16
C ILE A 23 -8.67 2.45 -4.30
N HIS A 24 -8.23 2.25 -5.54
CA HIS A 24 -7.14 1.37 -5.89
C HIS A 24 -5.92 2.22 -6.21
N LEU A 25 -4.83 2.00 -5.48
CA LEU A 25 -3.57 2.71 -5.62
C LEU A 25 -2.49 1.80 -6.21
N PHE A 26 -2.59 0.47 -6.04
CA PHE A 26 -1.64 -0.46 -6.63
C PHE A 26 -1.89 -0.70 -8.11
N GLY A 27 -0.83 -0.63 -8.92
CA GLY A 27 -0.90 -0.90 -10.36
C GLY A 27 -1.64 0.17 -11.16
N GLY A 28 -1.89 1.34 -10.57
CA GLY A 28 -2.52 2.49 -11.21
C GLY A 28 -3.74 2.99 -10.45
N PHE A 29 -3.96 4.31 -10.49
CA PHE A 29 -5.07 4.90 -9.76
C PHE A 29 -6.42 4.58 -10.41
N ARG A 30 -7.29 3.89 -9.66
CA ARG A 30 -8.68 3.65 -10.07
C ARG A 30 -9.63 3.82 -8.90
N VAL A 31 -10.88 4.15 -9.19
CA VAL A 31 -11.93 4.20 -8.17
C VAL A 31 -13.10 3.36 -8.65
N THR A 32 -13.57 2.45 -7.79
CA THR A 32 -14.76 1.63 -8.04
C THR A 32 -15.77 1.85 -6.94
N ARG A 33 -17.03 1.50 -7.20
CA ARG A 33 -18.12 1.62 -6.23
C ARG A 33 -18.91 0.34 -6.16
N ASP A 34 -19.17 -0.14 -4.95
CA ASP A 34 -19.95 -1.35 -4.70
C ASP A 34 -21.45 -0.97 -4.68
N GLY A 35 -22.02 -0.83 -5.88
CA GLY A 35 -23.42 -0.44 -6.09
C GLY A 35 -23.62 1.05 -6.41
N GLY A 36 -24.87 1.42 -6.71
CA GLY A 36 -25.21 2.76 -7.20
C GLY A 36 -24.80 3.01 -8.66
N PRO A 37 -24.96 4.25 -9.17
CA PRO A 37 -24.51 4.63 -10.52
C PRO A 37 -23.03 4.29 -10.79
N ALA A 38 -22.66 4.09 -12.05
CA ALA A 38 -21.25 3.95 -12.41
C ALA A 38 -20.47 5.25 -12.13
N LEU A 39 -19.25 5.13 -11.63
CA LEU A 39 -18.34 6.27 -11.53
C LEU A 39 -17.77 6.59 -12.92
N ALA A 40 -17.41 7.85 -13.14
CA ALA A 40 -16.82 8.27 -14.40
C ALA A 40 -15.42 7.64 -14.57
N GLU A 41 -15.18 7.00 -15.72
CA GLU A 41 -13.85 6.45 -16.05
C GLU A 41 -12.79 7.56 -16.15
N ARG A 42 -13.19 8.73 -16.63
CA ARG A 42 -12.33 9.92 -16.74
C ARG A 42 -12.76 10.98 -15.74
N TRP A 43 -11.80 11.42 -14.94
CA TRP A 43 -12.02 12.48 -13.97
C TRP A 43 -12.18 13.82 -14.70
N PRO A 44 -13.10 14.70 -14.25
CA PRO A 44 -13.32 16.00 -14.90
C PRO A 44 -12.07 16.88 -14.93
N ARG A 45 -11.15 16.67 -13.96
CA ARG A 45 -9.88 17.40 -13.84
C ARG A 45 -8.80 16.52 -13.23
N GLN A 46 -7.57 16.67 -13.71
CA GLN A 46 -6.40 16.00 -13.13
C GLN A 46 -6.18 16.40 -11.68
N THR A 47 -6.35 17.68 -11.34
CA THR A 47 -6.20 18.19 -9.96
C THR A 47 -7.21 17.60 -8.97
N ALA A 48 -8.40 17.21 -9.45
CA ALA A 48 -9.37 16.49 -8.62
C ALA A 48 -8.88 15.07 -8.29
N GLN A 49 -8.24 14.42 -9.27
CA GLN A 49 -7.62 13.11 -9.10
C GLN A 49 -6.44 13.20 -8.13
N SER A 50 -5.54 14.19 -8.30
CA SER A 50 -4.39 14.44 -7.43
C SER A 50 -4.80 14.70 -5.98
N LEU A 51 -5.87 15.47 -5.75
CA LEU A 51 -6.42 15.70 -4.41
C LEU A 51 -6.81 14.39 -3.71
N VAL A 52 -7.51 13.51 -4.42
CA VAL A 52 -7.97 12.24 -3.85
C VAL A 52 -6.81 11.27 -3.64
N LYS A 53 -5.84 11.21 -4.56
CA LYS A 53 -4.60 10.44 -4.37
C LYS A 53 -3.82 10.91 -3.14
N LEU A 54 -3.62 12.22 -2.99
CA LEU A 54 -2.95 12.81 -1.85
C LEU A 54 -3.64 12.42 -0.54
N LEU A 55 -4.96 12.60 -0.44
CA LEU A 55 -5.70 12.19 0.75
C LEU A 55 -5.67 10.68 0.98
N ALA A 56 -5.61 9.85 -0.07
CA ALA A 56 -5.56 8.41 0.07
C ALA A 56 -4.23 7.89 0.63
N VAL A 57 -3.11 8.60 0.41
CA VAL A 57 -1.78 8.14 0.86
C VAL A 57 -1.34 8.71 2.21
N VAL A 58 -1.93 9.82 2.65
CA VAL A 58 -1.59 10.44 3.94
C VAL A 58 -2.22 9.74 5.14
N PRO A 59 -1.55 9.72 6.31
CA PRO A 59 -2.09 9.11 7.52
C PRO A 59 -3.47 9.65 7.89
N GLY A 60 -4.39 8.73 8.21
CA GLY A 60 -5.77 9.05 8.60
C GLY A 60 -6.64 9.62 7.49
N HIS A 61 -6.08 9.77 6.28
CA HIS A 61 -6.71 10.37 5.10
C HIS A 61 -7.26 11.77 5.33
N ARG A 62 -6.59 12.57 6.18
CA ARG A 62 -7.00 13.94 6.51
C ARG A 62 -5.85 14.90 6.36
N LEU A 63 -6.12 16.06 5.77
CA LEU A 63 -5.17 17.17 5.66
C LEU A 63 -5.88 18.51 5.80
N HIS A 64 -5.16 19.52 6.28
CA HIS A 64 -5.65 20.89 6.22
C HIS A 64 -5.70 21.37 4.77
N ARG A 65 -6.67 22.25 4.48
CA ARG A 65 -6.83 22.87 3.16
C ARG A 65 -5.57 23.60 2.70
N GLU A 66 -4.84 24.21 3.64
CA GLU A 66 -3.58 24.91 3.40
C GLU A 66 -2.49 23.92 2.96
N GLN A 67 -2.31 22.80 3.66
CA GLN A 67 -1.36 21.74 3.27
C GLN A 67 -1.69 21.15 1.89
N VAL A 68 -2.97 20.95 1.60
CA VAL A 68 -3.40 20.50 0.27
C VAL A 68 -3.06 21.53 -0.81
N ILE A 69 -3.22 22.82 -0.49
CA ILE A 69 -2.84 23.91 -1.39
C ILE A 69 -1.34 23.89 -1.67
N ASP A 70 -0.52 23.80 -0.62
CA ASP A 70 0.94 23.81 -0.74
C ASP A 70 1.46 22.66 -1.60
N VAL A 71 0.81 21.49 -1.52
CA VAL A 71 1.21 20.31 -2.31
C VAL A 71 0.70 20.38 -3.75
N CYS A 72 -0.56 20.78 -3.96
CA CYS A 72 -1.18 20.72 -5.29
C CYS A 72 -0.95 21.98 -6.14
N TRP A 73 -0.66 23.11 -5.51
CA TRP A 73 -0.46 24.42 -6.15
C TRP A 73 0.64 25.25 -5.44
N PRO A 74 1.88 24.77 -5.35
CA PRO A 74 2.97 25.44 -4.62
C PRO A 74 3.29 26.84 -5.15
N ASP A 75 3.15 27.06 -6.45
CA ASP A 75 3.53 28.32 -7.12
C ASP A 75 2.37 29.32 -7.29
N ALA A 76 1.16 28.97 -6.81
CA ALA A 76 -0.01 29.81 -7.00
C ALA A 76 -0.15 30.87 -5.91
N ASP A 77 -0.61 32.07 -6.28
CA ASP A 77 -1.04 33.08 -5.32
C ASP A 77 -2.12 32.51 -4.37
N PRO A 78 -2.10 32.83 -3.06
CA PRO A 78 -3.02 32.26 -2.08
C PRO A 78 -4.51 32.35 -2.46
N GLN A 79 -4.96 33.47 -3.04
CA GLN A 79 -6.36 33.64 -3.41
C GLN A 79 -6.73 32.76 -4.61
N ALA A 80 -5.83 32.65 -5.59
CA ALA A 80 -5.98 31.79 -6.76
C ALA A 80 -5.95 30.30 -6.37
N ALA A 81 -5.06 29.92 -5.45
CA ALA A 81 -4.94 28.56 -4.94
C ALA A 81 -6.20 28.11 -4.19
N GLN A 82 -6.77 28.97 -3.35
CA GLN A 82 -8.06 28.68 -2.70
C GLN A 82 -9.20 28.47 -3.70
N GLY A 83 -9.26 29.30 -4.75
CA GLY A 83 -10.22 29.13 -5.84
C GLY A 83 -10.05 27.78 -6.55
N SER A 84 -8.79 27.44 -6.89
CA SER A 84 -8.43 26.17 -7.52
C SER A 84 -8.80 24.96 -6.66
N LEU A 85 -8.55 25.04 -5.35
CA LEU A 85 -8.97 24.00 -4.40
C LEU A 85 -10.48 23.82 -4.37
N ARG A 86 -11.27 24.91 -4.34
CA ARG A 86 -12.75 24.79 -4.37
C ARG A 86 -13.22 24.07 -5.63
N VAL A 87 -12.62 24.38 -6.78
CA VAL A 87 -12.98 23.76 -8.06
C VAL A 87 -12.55 22.29 -8.11
N ALA A 88 -11.33 21.97 -7.67
CA ALA A 88 -10.84 20.59 -7.61
C ALA A 88 -11.68 19.75 -6.64
N LEU A 89 -12.03 20.29 -5.47
CA LEU A 89 -12.89 19.64 -4.49
C LEU A 89 -14.29 19.37 -5.04
N HIS A 90 -14.90 20.34 -5.74
CA HIS A 90 -16.20 20.13 -6.38
C HIS A 90 -16.13 19.03 -7.46
N ALA A 91 -15.10 19.07 -8.32
CA ALA A 91 -14.91 18.06 -9.35
C ALA A 91 -14.64 16.65 -8.76
N ALA A 92 -13.86 16.56 -7.68
CA ALA A 92 -13.59 15.30 -6.98
C ALA A 92 -14.87 14.71 -6.37
N ARG A 93 -15.69 15.54 -5.70
CA ARG A 93 -16.99 15.11 -5.17
C ARG A 93 -17.92 14.60 -6.27
N ARG A 94 -18.00 15.29 -7.41
CA ARG A 94 -18.81 14.85 -8.55
C ARG A 94 -18.29 13.56 -9.19
N ALA A 95 -16.98 13.30 -9.14
CA ALA A 95 -16.39 12.07 -9.63
C ALA A 95 -16.67 10.87 -8.71
N LEU A 96 -16.65 11.08 -7.40
CA LEU A 96 -16.93 10.05 -6.38
C LEU A 96 -18.43 9.83 -6.12
N GLU A 97 -19.24 10.88 -6.32
CA GLU A 97 -20.67 10.92 -6.03
C GLU A 97 -21.44 11.64 -7.16
N PRO A 98 -21.61 11.00 -8.34
CA PRO A 98 -22.27 11.61 -9.50
C PRO A 98 -23.72 12.02 -9.26
N GLU A 99 -24.39 11.41 -8.30
CA GLU A 99 -25.75 11.75 -7.88
C GLU A 99 -25.81 12.89 -6.84
N LEU A 100 -24.66 13.42 -6.40
CA LEU A 100 -24.62 14.46 -5.37
C LEU A 100 -25.41 15.69 -5.80
N ALA A 101 -26.46 16.00 -5.05
CA ALA A 101 -27.29 17.17 -5.29
C ALA A 101 -26.48 18.48 -5.12
N SER A 102 -26.90 19.52 -5.84
CA SER A 102 -26.25 20.83 -5.72
C SER A 102 -26.31 21.31 -4.27
N ARG A 103 -25.15 21.68 -3.71
CA ARG A 103 -24.96 22.13 -2.30
C ARG A 103 -25.13 21.06 -1.22
N ALA A 104 -25.32 19.78 -1.57
CA ALA A 104 -25.29 18.70 -0.58
C ALA A 104 -23.85 18.45 -0.10
N THR A 105 -23.73 17.95 1.13
CA THR A 105 -22.48 17.44 1.70
C THR A 105 -22.14 16.10 1.06
N SER A 106 -20.89 15.94 0.62
CA SER A 106 -20.45 14.65 0.06
C SER A 106 -20.29 13.63 1.17
N SER A 107 -20.73 12.41 0.88
CA SER A 107 -20.56 11.25 1.76
C SER A 107 -19.10 10.80 1.85
N TYR A 108 -18.34 10.92 0.75
CA TYR A 108 -16.99 10.35 0.64
C TYR A 108 -15.88 11.35 0.95
N LEU A 109 -16.04 12.60 0.53
CA LEU A 109 -15.02 13.66 0.67
C LEU A 109 -15.54 14.82 1.51
N VAL A 110 -15.29 14.68 2.81
CA VAL A 110 -15.77 15.57 3.87
C VAL A 110 -14.85 16.79 4.00
N SER A 111 -15.45 17.94 4.30
CA SER A 111 -14.74 19.18 4.58
C SER A 111 -15.31 19.80 5.84
N GLU A 112 -14.57 19.75 6.95
CA GLU A 112 -15.03 20.21 8.27
C GLU A 112 -13.88 20.91 9.00
N GLY A 113 -14.14 22.07 9.61
CA GLY A 113 -13.11 22.79 10.39
C GLY A 113 -11.82 23.15 9.64
N GLY A 114 -11.88 23.28 8.31
CA GLY A 114 -10.68 23.52 7.48
C GLY A 114 -9.85 22.27 7.17
N LEU A 115 -10.30 21.09 7.60
CA LEU A 115 -9.77 19.79 7.21
C LEU A 115 -10.54 19.23 6.01
N LEU A 116 -9.84 18.53 5.14
CA LEU A 116 -10.38 17.69 4.09
C LEU A 116 -10.08 16.24 4.44
N SER A 117 -11.06 15.34 4.30
CA SER A 117 -10.85 13.93 4.59
C SER A 117 -11.65 12.98 3.72
N LEU A 118 -11.10 11.80 3.46
CA LEU A 118 -11.86 10.66 2.97
C LEU A 118 -12.54 9.97 4.15
N ASP A 119 -13.86 9.77 4.09
CA ASP A 119 -14.61 9.17 5.19
C ASP A 119 -14.37 7.64 5.25
N PRO A 120 -13.72 7.12 6.32
CA PRO A 120 -13.46 5.70 6.47
C PRO A 120 -14.73 4.87 6.66
N ALA A 121 -15.90 5.46 6.92
CA ALA A 121 -17.15 4.69 6.96
C ALA A 121 -17.51 4.14 5.57
N CYS A 122 -17.28 4.93 4.52
CA CYS A 122 -17.73 4.64 3.16
C CYS A 122 -16.61 4.52 2.11
N VAL A 123 -15.36 4.86 2.45
CA VAL A 123 -14.19 4.73 1.58
C VAL A 123 -13.28 3.60 2.06
N ARG A 124 -12.80 2.76 1.14
CA ARG A 124 -11.76 1.75 1.40
C ARG A 124 -10.63 1.95 0.41
N ILE A 125 -9.40 1.87 0.90
CA ILE A 125 -8.19 1.99 0.08
C ILE A 125 -7.48 0.64 0.11
N ASP A 126 -7.08 0.14 -1.05
CA ASP A 126 -6.38 -1.14 -1.18
C ASP A 126 -5.04 -1.17 -0.42
N ALA A 127 -4.29 -0.07 -0.44
CA ALA A 127 -3.03 0.08 0.28
C ALA A 127 -3.18 -0.09 1.80
N ASP A 128 -4.22 0.49 2.40
CA ASP A 128 -4.46 0.35 3.85
C ASP A 128 -4.87 -1.07 4.22
N ARG A 129 -5.67 -1.71 3.37
CA ARG A 129 -6.05 -3.11 3.56
C ARG A 129 -4.84 -4.03 3.43
N ALA A 130 -3.96 -3.78 2.46
CA ALA A 130 -2.72 -4.53 2.30
C ALA A 130 -1.82 -4.36 3.54
N GLU A 131 -1.73 -3.14 4.08
CA GLU A 131 -0.97 -2.88 5.31
C GLU A 131 -1.56 -3.60 6.53
N GLU A 132 -2.87 -3.53 6.74
CA GLU A 132 -3.56 -4.22 7.83
C GLU A 132 -3.37 -5.74 7.75
N GLN A 133 -3.59 -6.31 6.56
CA GLN A 133 -3.43 -7.75 6.32
C GLN A 133 -1.98 -8.20 6.48
N ALA A 134 -1.01 -7.39 6.04
CA ALA A 134 0.40 -7.67 6.22
C ALA A 134 0.79 -7.72 7.71
N ARG A 135 0.30 -6.76 8.52
CA ARG A 135 0.56 -6.76 9.96
C ARG A 135 -0.04 -7.96 10.66
N ALA A 136 -1.28 -8.33 10.31
CA ALA A 136 -1.93 -9.51 10.83
C ALA A 136 -1.18 -10.80 10.43
N ALA A 137 -0.73 -10.90 9.19
CA ALA A 137 0.03 -12.04 8.67
C ALA A 137 1.39 -12.19 9.35
N LEU A 138 2.12 -11.08 9.54
CA LEU A 138 3.38 -11.07 10.29
C LEU A 138 3.20 -11.53 11.74
N ALA A 139 2.08 -11.20 12.37
CA ALA A 139 1.77 -11.67 13.73
C ALA A 139 1.41 -13.16 13.76
N ALA A 140 0.73 -13.67 12.73
CA ALA A 140 0.38 -15.08 12.63
C ALA A 140 1.60 -15.97 12.32
N GLY A 141 2.47 -15.52 11.41
CA GLY A 141 3.69 -16.24 11.03
C GLY A 141 3.45 -17.55 10.27
N ASP A 142 2.24 -17.75 9.74
CA ASP A 142 1.81 -18.89 8.96
C ASP A 142 2.06 -18.69 7.46
N VAL A 143 2.49 -19.75 6.78
CA VAL A 143 2.89 -19.70 5.35
C VAL A 143 1.73 -19.23 4.47
N ASP A 144 0.52 -19.75 4.66
CA ASP A 144 -0.62 -19.42 3.82
C ASP A 144 -1.05 -17.96 4.03
N VAL A 145 -1.12 -17.53 5.29
CA VAL A 145 -1.53 -16.16 5.63
C VAL A 145 -0.50 -15.13 5.13
N LEU A 146 0.79 -15.43 5.24
CA LEU A 146 1.87 -14.57 4.72
C LEU A 146 1.83 -14.46 3.18
N ARG A 147 1.56 -15.58 2.50
CA ARG A 147 1.44 -15.61 1.03
C ARG A 147 0.23 -14.80 0.56
N GLU A 148 -0.93 -15.00 1.18
CA GLU A 148 -2.14 -14.23 0.85
C GLU A 148 -1.97 -12.73 1.09
N ALA A 149 -1.23 -12.34 2.13
CA ALA A 149 -0.92 -10.93 2.38
C ALA A 149 0.00 -10.34 1.30
N LEU A 150 0.98 -11.10 0.80
CA LEU A 150 1.87 -10.66 -0.28
C LEU A 150 1.13 -10.41 -1.60
N GLU A 151 0.10 -11.19 -1.91
CA GLU A 151 -0.73 -11.01 -3.11
C GLU A 151 -1.46 -9.65 -3.15
N ARG A 152 -1.61 -8.99 -1.99
CA ARG A 152 -2.24 -7.67 -1.87
C ARG A 152 -1.36 -6.53 -2.37
N PHE A 153 -0.05 -6.76 -2.49
CA PHE A 153 0.92 -5.79 -3.03
C PHE A 153 1.03 -5.94 -4.55
N SER A 154 -0.08 -5.73 -5.25
CA SER A 154 -0.29 -6.04 -6.68
C SER A 154 0.29 -5.02 -7.66
N GLY A 155 1.53 -4.57 -7.42
CA GLY A 155 2.26 -3.65 -8.30
C GLY A 155 2.89 -2.48 -7.56
N GLU A 156 3.38 -1.50 -8.32
CA GLU A 156 3.85 -0.22 -7.79
C GLU A 156 2.67 0.62 -7.30
N LEU A 157 2.84 1.35 -6.20
CA LEU A 157 1.85 2.30 -5.70
C LEU A 157 1.88 3.57 -6.55
N LEU A 158 0.76 3.93 -7.18
CA LEU A 158 0.61 5.11 -8.02
C LEU A 158 1.74 5.26 -9.06
N PRO A 159 1.91 4.31 -9.99
CA PRO A 159 2.97 4.35 -11.00
C PRO A 159 2.93 5.61 -11.88
N GLU A 160 1.77 6.26 -12.02
CA GLU A 160 1.61 7.52 -12.75
C GLU A 160 2.19 8.73 -11.99
N ASP A 161 2.41 8.62 -10.67
CA ASP A 161 2.89 9.68 -9.78
C ASP A 161 4.24 9.28 -9.13
N ARG A 162 5.12 8.61 -9.88
CA ARG A 162 6.42 8.13 -9.38
C ARG A 162 7.31 9.23 -8.77
N TYR A 163 7.25 10.44 -9.33
CA TYR A 163 8.04 11.60 -8.87
C TYR A 163 7.29 12.51 -7.90
N ALA A 164 6.13 12.07 -7.41
CA ALA A 164 5.39 12.82 -6.41
C ALA A 164 5.96 12.58 -5.01
N ASP A 165 6.62 13.59 -4.45
CA ASP A 165 7.22 13.55 -3.11
C ASP A 165 6.20 13.20 -2.02
N TRP A 166 4.96 13.66 -2.17
CA TRP A 166 3.87 13.40 -1.23
C TRP A 166 3.46 11.91 -1.13
N ALA A 167 3.79 11.10 -2.14
CA ALA A 167 3.54 9.66 -2.13
C ALA A 167 4.74 8.84 -1.63
N GLU A 168 5.93 9.46 -1.53
CA GLU A 168 7.17 8.73 -1.29
C GLU A 168 7.18 8.04 0.07
N GLY A 169 6.81 8.75 1.14
CA GLY A 169 6.75 8.15 2.48
C GLY A 169 5.81 6.94 2.55
N ARG A 170 4.69 6.96 1.81
CA ARG A 170 3.75 5.83 1.74
C ARG A 170 4.34 4.67 0.92
N ARG A 171 5.05 4.96 -0.18
CA ARG A 171 5.77 3.96 -0.97
C ARG A 171 6.82 3.24 -0.14
N SER A 172 7.70 3.98 0.54
CA SER A 172 8.76 3.40 1.37
C SER A 172 8.18 2.52 2.46
N GLN A 173 7.16 3.01 3.19
CA GLN A 173 6.50 2.25 4.25
C GLN A 173 5.92 0.91 3.76
N LEU A 174 5.26 0.90 2.59
CA LEU A 174 4.68 -0.31 2.02
C LEU A 174 5.75 -1.25 1.44
N ALA A 175 6.85 -0.70 0.92
CA ALA A 175 8.01 -1.48 0.46
C ALA A 175 8.67 -2.22 1.64
N ASP A 176 8.96 -1.53 2.74
CA ASP A 176 9.52 -2.11 3.96
C ASP A 176 8.63 -3.23 4.50
N LEU A 177 7.31 -3.01 4.49
CA LEU A 177 6.35 -3.99 4.97
C LEU A 177 6.30 -5.24 4.08
N LYS A 178 6.39 -5.06 2.76
CA LYS A 178 6.48 -6.16 1.79
C LYS A 178 7.77 -6.96 1.96
N GLU A 179 8.90 -6.29 2.18
CA GLU A 179 10.18 -6.94 2.47
C GLU A 179 10.11 -7.79 3.74
N ARG A 180 9.55 -7.24 4.82
CA ARG A 180 9.32 -7.99 6.06
C ARG A 180 8.44 -9.22 5.87
N LEU A 181 7.39 -9.13 5.04
CA LEU A 181 6.56 -10.29 4.70
C LEU A 181 7.36 -11.37 3.96
N LEU A 182 8.22 -10.99 3.02
CA LEU A 182 9.04 -11.95 2.27
C LEU A 182 10.04 -12.67 3.17
N LEU A 183 10.70 -11.93 4.07
CA LEU A 183 11.60 -12.50 5.06
C LEU A 183 10.87 -13.45 6.01
N ALA A 184 9.70 -13.05 6.51
CA ALA A 184 8.88 -13.88 7.38
C ALA A 184 8.38 -15.15 6.67
N LEU A 185 8.00 -15.04 5.40
CA LEU A 185 7.59 -16.19 4.58
C LEU A 185 8.76 -17.16 4.35
N GLY A 186 9.96 -16.64 4.06
CA GLY A 186 11.16 -17.45 3.94
C GLY A 186 11.47 -18.23 5.22
N ASP A 187 11.39 -17.58 6.39
CA ASP A 187 11.54 -18.24 7.69
C ASP A 187 10.45 -19.29 7.93
N ALA A 188 9.20 -18.98 7.58
CA ALA A 188 8.08 -19.91 7.73
C ALA A 188 8.28 -21.17 6.87
N HIS A 189 8.76 -21.05 5.63
CA HIS A 189 9.13 -22.19 4.79
C HIS A 189 10.27 -23.01 5.38
N LEU A 190 11.30 -22.38 5.96
CA LEU A 190 12.36 -23.11 6.66
C LEU A 190 11.81 -23.90 7.85
N ARG A 191 10.91 -23.31 8.65
CA ARG A 191 10.23 -24.01 9.76
C ARG A 191 9.34 -25.16 9.28
N ALA A 192 8.73 -25.02 8.11
CA ALA A 192 7.92 -26.06 7.47
C ALA A 192 8.75 -27.20 6.82
N GLY A 193 10.08 -27.06 6.77
CA GLY A 193 10.95 -28.05 6.13
C GLY A 193 11.03 -27.91 4.60
N GLU A 194 10.75 -26.72 4.08
CA GLU A 194 10.72 -26.40 2.65
C GLU A 194 11.85 -25.41 2.28
N PRO A 195 13.13 -25.78 2.45
CA PRO A 195 14.25 -24.85 2.27
C PRO A 195 14.40 -24.32 0.83
N GLN A 196 13.92 -25.04 -0.18
CA GLN A 196 13.96 -24.59 -1.58
C GLN A 196 13.11 -23.33 -1.80
N GLU A 197 11.93 -23.24 -1.17
CA GLU A 197 11.06 -22.07 -1.28
C GLU A 197 11.70 -20.85 -0.60
N ALA A 198 12.36 -21.06 0.54
CA ALA A 198 13.13 -20.02 1.23
C ALA A 198 14.29 -19.48 0.38
N VAL A 199 14.98 -20.35 -0.39
CA VAL A 199 16.02 -19.93 -1.33
C VAL A 199 15.47 -18.97 -2.39
N ALA A 200 14.37 -19.35 -3.04
CA ALA A 200 13.77 -18.54 -4.11
C ALA A 200 13.35 -17.15 -3.60
N LEU A 201 12.76 -17.08 -2.41
CA LEU A 201 12.36 -15.82 -1.79
C LEU A 201 13.55 -14.93 -1.42
N ALA A 202 14.59 -15.52 -0.83
CA ALA A 202 15.76 -14.77 -0.40
C ALA A 202 16.62 -14.29 -1.59
N GLU A 203 16.75 -15.08 -2.66
CA GLU A 203 17.40 -14.63 -3.90
C GLU A 203 16.66 -13.41 -4.49
N ARG A 204 15.33 -13.45 -4.52
CA ARG A 204 14.52 -12.31 -5.01
C ARG A 204 14.68 -11.04 -4.17
N LEU A 205 14.89 -11.17 -2.86
CA LEU A 205 15.16 -10.04 -1.99
C LEU A 205 16.52 -9.40 -2.29
N LEU A 206 17.54 -10.24 -2.47
CA LEU A 206 18.90 -9.77 -2.75
C LEU A 206 19.07 -9.14 -4.13
N ASP A 207 18.20 -9.43 -5.09
CA ASP A 207 18.19 -8.74 -6.40
C ASP A 207 17.91 -7.23 -6.25
N GLY A 208 17.11 -6.83 -5.26
CA GLY A 208 16.76 -5.44 -4.99
C GLY A 208 17.56 -4.79 -3.86
N ASN A 209 17.99 -5.58 -2.88
CA ASN A 209 18.72 -5.12 -1.70
C ASN A 209 19.88 -6.08 -1.40
N PRO A 210 21.04 -5.94 -2.09
CA PRO A 210 22.16 -6.88 -1.97
C PRO A 210 22.77 -6.92 -0.56
N ALA A 211 22.59 -5.88 0.25
CA ALA A 211 23.07 -5.83 1.64
C ALA A 211 22.04 -6.31 2.68
N GLU A 212 20.90 -6.89 2.27
CA GLU A 212 19.90 -7.41 3.22
C GLU A 212 20.41 -8.66 3.96
N GLU A 213 20.91 -8.45 5.18
CA GLU A 213 21.54 -9.49 5.98
C GLU A 213 20.57 -10.64 6.32
N LEU A 214 19.29 -10.36 6.57
CA LEU A 214 18.32 -11.40 6.90
C LEU A 214 18.06 -12.32 5.71
N ALA A 215 18.05 -11.80 4.47
CA ALA A 215 17.94 -12.62 3.27
C ALA A 215 19.18 -13.52 3.09
N HIS A 216 20.38 -13.00 3.39
CA HIS A 216 21.58 -13.84 3.43
C HIS A 216 21.50 -14.93 4.49
N ARG A 217 20.99 -14.64 5.69
CA ARG A 217 20.80 -15.65 6.75
C ARG A 217 19.86 -16.77 6.29
N LEU A 218 18.74 -16.43 5.65
CA LEU A 218 17.82 -17.40 5.08
C LEU A 218 18.52 -18.35 4.09
N LEU A 219 19.34 -17.81 3.18
CA LEU A 219 20.09 -18.63 2.23
C LEU A 219 21.14 -19.53 2.90
N ILE A 220 21.87 -19.01 3.89
CA ILE A 220 22.87 -19.81 4.62
C ILE A 220 22.20 -20.97 5.35
N ASP A 221 21.07 -20.73 6.05
CA ASP A 221 20.31 -21.79 6.73
C ASP A 221 19.72 -22.78 5.72
N ALA A 222 19.05 -22.29 4.66
CA ALA A 222 18.46 -23.13 3.62
C ALA A 222 19.49 -24.06 2.96
N TYR A 223 20.64 -23.52 2.53
CA TYR A 223 21.70 -24.33 1.95
C TYR A 223 22.29 -25.32 2.94
N THR A 224 22.35 -24.99 4.23
CA THR A 224 22.80 -25.92 5.27
C THR A 224 21.83 -27.08 5.43
N ARG A 225 20.51 -26.82 5.49
CA ARG A 225 19.46 -27.84 5.57
C ARG A 225 19.41 -28.75 4.34
N LEU A 226 19.79 -28.22 3.17
CA LEU A 226 19.91 -28.98 1.92
C LEU A 226 21.22 -29.79 1.81
N GLY A 227 22.12 -29.71 2.79
CA GLY A 227 23.45 -30.34 2.70
C GLY A 227 24.41 -29.64 1.73
N LEU A 228 24.05 -28.47 1.21
CA LEU A 228 24.83 -27.68 0.25
C LEU A 228 25.84 -26.78 0.97
N ARG A 229 26.66 -27.37 1.85
CA ARG A 229 27.63 -26.66 2.71
C ARG A 229 28.51 -25.64 1.97
N ARG A 230 29.07 -26.02 0.81
CA ARG A 230 29.92 -25.12 0.02
C ARG A 230 29.17 -23.84 -0.39
N ARG A 231 27.87 -23.94 -0.68
CA ARG A 231 27.04 -22.78 -1.01
C ARG A 231 26.76 -21.93 0.23
N ALA A 232 26.46 -22.54 1.37
CA ALA A 232 26.25 -21.82 2.64
C ALA A 232 27.47 -20.98 3.04
N VAL A 233 28.67 -21.56 3.02
CA VAL A 233 29.92 -20.84 3.34
C VAL A 233 30.19 -19.72 2.33
N ARG A 234 30.01 -19.99 1.03
CA ARG A 234 30.15 -18.95 0.00
C ARG A 234 29.17 -17.80 0.23
N GLN A 235 27.93 -18.10 0.60
CA GLN A 235 26.89 -17.09 0.82
C GLN A 235 27.23 -16.15 1.99
N TYR A 236 27.84 -16.65 3.06
CA TYR A 236 28.37 -15.81 4.14
C TYR A 236 29.39 -14.78 3.62
N HIS A 237 30.30 -15.20 2.73
CA HIS A 237 31.28 -14.27 2.17
C HIS A 237 30.64 -13.23 1.24
N VAL A 238 29.60 -13.60 0.49
CA VAL A 238 28.80 -12.64 -0.30
C VAL A 238 28.15 -11.62 0.64
N CYS A 239 27.46 -12.08 1.69
CA CYS A 239 26.85 -11.24 2.71
C CYS A 239 27.84 -10.23 3.31
N ARG A 240 29.00 -10.74 3.75
CA ARG A 240 30.04 -9.91 4.35
C ARG A 240 30.55 -8.85 3.38
N ALA A 241 30.76 -9.19 2.12
CA ALA A 241 31.22 -8.25 1.11
C ALA A 241 30.17 -7.16 0.81
N ALA A 242 28.90 -7.54 0.73
CA ALA A 242 27.80 -6.59 0.49
C ALA A 242 27.61 -5.62 1.67
N LEU A 243 27.56 -6.13 2.90
CA LEU A 243 27.44 -5.30 4.10
C LEU A 243 28.61 -4.33 4.30
N ASP A 244 29.84 -4.80 4.04
CA ASP A 244 31.03 -3.96 4.14
C ASP A 244 31.05 -2.88 3.03
N GLY A 245 30.67 -3.27 1.80
CA GLY A 245 30.66 -2.38 0.65
C GLY A 245 29.59 -1.28 0.70
N GLU A 246 28.38 -1.59 1.14
CA GLU A 246 27.25 -0.64 1.14
C GLU A 246 27.09 0.11 2.46
N LEU A 247 27.33 -0.57 3.59
CA LEU A 247 27.03 -0.03 4.93
C LEU A 247 28.29 0.15 5.80
N GLY A 248 29.44 -0.39 5.39
CA GLY A 248 30.69 -0.34 6.18
C GLY A 248 30.60 -1.15 7.48
N VAL A 249 29.72 -2.14 7.54
CA VAL A 249 29.49 -2.96 8.73
C VAL A 249 29.85 -4.42 8.50
N ARG A 250 30.11 -5.14 9.59
CA ARG A 250 30.32 -6.59 9.57
C ARG A 250 29.01 -7.34 9.79
N PRO A 251 28.93 -8.61 9.34
CA PRO A 251 27.80 -9.47 9.68
C PRO A 251 27.58 -9.54 11.20
N GLY A 252 26.32 -9.53 11.60
CA GLY A 252 25.88 -9.65 12.97
C GLY A 252 26.11 -11.05 13.57
N PRO A 253 25.95 -11.20 14.89
CA PRO A 253 26.29 -12.43 15.62
C PRO A 253 25.56 -13.68 15.13
N GLU A 254 24.33 -13.52 14.66
CA GLU A 254 23.50 -14.63 14.17
C GLU A 254 24.01 -15.15 12.82
N THR A 255 24.43 -14.27 11.92
CA THR A 255 25.06 -14.68 10.65
C THR A 255 26.39 -15.38 10.90
N GLU A 256 27.19 -14.87 11.85
CA GLU A 256 28.43 -15.52 12.28
C GLU A 256 28.18 -16.90 12.92
N ARG A 257 27.06 -17.08 13.63
CA ARG A 257 26.63 -18.38 14.17
C ARG A 257 26.30 -19.36 13.05
N LEU A 258 25.50 -18.95 12.08
CA LEU A 258 25.14 -19.79 10.92
C LEU A 258 26.36 -20.19 10.09
N HIS A 259 27.31 -19.27 9.87
CA HIS A 259 28.55 -19.57 9.19
C HIS A 259 29.39 -20.62 9.92
N ARG A 260 29.54 -20.50 11.25
CA ARG A 260 30.23 -21.52 12.06
C ARG A 260 29.54 -22.88 12.01
N ALA A 261 28.21 -22.90 12.04
CA ALA A 261 27.43 -24.14 11.92
C ALA A 261 27.65 -24.79 10.54
N ALA A 262 27.62 -24.00 9.46
CA ALA A 262 27.93 -24.47 8.12
C ALA A 262 29.37 -25.00 8.01
N LEU A 263 30.32 -24.42 8.74
CA LEU A 263 31.70 -24.91 8.84
C LEU A 263 31.86 -26.15 9.73
N ALA A 264 30.91 -26.47 10.60
CA ALA A 264 30.98 -27.64 11.49
C ALA A 264 30.25 -28.87 10.94
N ALA A 265 29.26 -28.70 10.05
CA ALA A 265 28.50 -29.81 9.47
C ALA A 265 29.40 -30.81 8.73
N GLU A 266 29.60 -32.01 9.28
CA GLU A 266 30.44 -33.06 8.69
C GLU A 266 29.87 -33.49 7.31
N PRO A 267 30.73 -33.80 6.32
CA PRO A 267 30.28 -34.36 5.06
C PRO A 267 29.65 -35.73 5.31
N ALA A 268 28.45 -35.94 4.78
CA ALA A 268 27.84 -37.27 4.67
C ALA A 268 28.65 -38.17 3.74
#